data_AF-A0A9J6GQT9-F1
#
_entry.id   AF-A0A9J6GQT9-F1
#
_cell.length_a   1.000
_cell.length_b   1.000
_cell.length_c   1.000
_cell.angle_alpha   90.00
_cell.angle_beta   90.00
_cell.angle_gamma   90.00
#
_symmetry.space_group_name_H-M   'P 1'
#
loop_
_entity.id
_entity.type
_entity.pdbx_description
1 polymer ?
#
loop_
_entity_poly.entity_id
_entity_poly.type
_entity_poly.pdbx_seq_one_letter_code
_entity_poly.pdbx_strand_id
1 'polypeptide(L)'
;MPKVEELEQDLAELRALQAGAQRSRVQQLLLVEVRKLETELLREKERLGSATGGSAPASQPTQPRSTVFKTKITDYAWDQSDKFVKLYVTLPGVHEIPSENVKAVFGTRRLELEVNALAGKNHSLLITNLMNDILPESSYHKVKTDMVALFLRKSSTANWSHVTELEKKAKEPKWVSF
;
A
#
# COMPACT_ATOMS: atom_id res chain seq x y z
N MET A 1 20.07 0.97 -24.42
CA MET A 1 19.99 2.45 -24.39
C MET A 1 20.04 2.87 -22.94
N PRO A 2 20.76 3.95 -22.58
CA PRO A 2 20.88 4.35 -21.18
C PRO A 2 19.52 4.78 -20.66
N LYS A 3 19.08 4.19 -19.54
CA LYS A 3 17.76 4.42 -18.93
C LYS A 3 17.46 5.90 -18.66
N VAL A 4 18.50 6.72 -18.46
CA VAL A 4 18.42 8.18 -18.31
C VAL A 4 17.87 8.86 -19.56
N GLU A 5 18.32 8.43 -20.74
CA GLU A 5 17.99 9.08 -22.01
C GLU A 5 16.52 8.85 -22.37
N GLU A 6 15.98 7.66 -22.06
CA GLU A 6 14.53 7.40 -22.16
C GLU A 6 13.73 8.30 -21.21
N LEU A 7 14.16 8.42 -19.95
CA LEU A 7 13.49 9.28 -18.97
C LEU A 7 13.54 10.78 -19.36
N GLU A 8 14.62 11.23 -20.00
CA GLU A 8 14.74 12.59 -20.54
C GLU A 8 13.76 12.84 -21.68
N GLN A 9 13.59 11.87 -22.58
CA GLN A 9 12.62 11.95 -23.68
C GLN A 9 11.17 11.93 -23.17
N ASP A 10 10.84 11.02 -22.25
CA ASP A 10 9.51 10.92 -21.64
C ASP A 10 9.11 12.22 -20.92
N LEU A 11 10.06 12.85 -20.23
CA LEU A 11 9.85 14.11 -19.52
C LEU A 11 9.65 15.29 -20.49
N ALA A 12 10.39 15.32 -21.60
CA ALA A 12 10.22 16.33 -22.63
C ALA A 12 8.83 16.23 -23.28
N GLU A 13 8.37 15.02 -23.57
CA GLU A 13 7.05 14.78 -24.15
C GLU A 13 5.92 15.17 -23.17
N LEU A 14 6.01 14.79 -21.89
CA LEU A 14 4.99 15.14 -20.90
C LEU A 14 4.90 16.64 -20.64
N ARG A 15 6.01 17.38 -20.69
CA ARG A 15 5.99 18.85 -20.62
C ARG A 15 5.30 19.47 -21.84
N ALA A 16 5.53 18.93 -23.04
CA ALA A 16 4.84 19.38 -24.24
C ALA A 16 3.32 19.12 -24.15
N LEU A 17 2.92 17.95 -23.65
CA LEU A 17 1.51 17.61 -23.40
C LEU A 17 0.87 18.50 -22.33
N GLN A 18 1.61 18.83 -21.26
CA GLN A 18 1.15 19.74 -20.22
C GLN A 18 0.90 21.14 -20.78
N ALA A 19 1.77 21.64 -21.66
CA ALA A 19 1.60 22.95 -22.31
C ALA A 19 0.36 22.99 -23.22
N GLY A 20 0.00 21.87 -23.85
CA GLY A 20 -1.21 21.73 -24.65
C GLY A 20 -2.50 21.52 -23.85
N ALA A 21 -2.40 21.16 -22.57
CA ALA A 21 -3.57 20.85 -21.75
C ALA A 21 -4.32 22.12 -21.31
N GLN A 22 -5.59 22.23 -21.69
CA GLN A 22 -6.46 23.38 -21.37
C GLN A 22 -7.29 23.20 -20.08
N ARG A 23 -7.47 21.96 -19.62
CA ARG A 23 -8.30 21.62 -18.46
C ARG A 23 -7.47 21.54 -17.19
N SER A 24 -7.84 22.29 -16.16
CA SER A 24 -7.12 22.36 -14.88
C SER A 24 -6.87 20.97 -14.25
N ARG A 25 -7.87 20.07 -14.25
CA ARG A 25 -7.71 18.70 -13.74
C ARG A 25 -6.64 17.90 -14.50
N VAL A 26 -6.54 18.10 -15.82
CA VAL A 26 -5.56 17.42 -16.67
C VAL A 26 -4.18 18.02 -16.47
N GLN A 27 -4.08 19.35 -16.33
CA GLN A 27 -2.82 20.03 -15.99
C GLN A 27 -2.27 19.58 -14.63
N GLN A 28 -3.14 19.43 -13.61
CA GLN A 28 -2.72 18.95 -12.29
C GLN A 28 -2.23 17.49 -12.33
N LEU A 29 -2.90 16.63 -13.11
CA LEU A 29 -2.48 15.25 -13.28
C LEU A 29 -1.12 15.15 -13.98
N LEU A 30 -0.94 15.90 -15.08
CA LEU A 30 0.33 15.94 -15.82
C LEU A 30 1.45 16.56 -14.97
N LEU A 31 1.17 17.59 -14.16
CA LEU A 31 2.14 18.20 -13.26
C LEU A 31 2.68 17.20 -12.23
N VAL A 32 1.82 16.36 -11.65
CA VAL A 32 2.24 15.32 -10.70
C VAL A 32 3.14 14.31 -11.40
N GLU A 33 2.80 13.89 -12.63
CA GLU A 33 3.60 12.91 -13.37
C GLU A 33 4.95 13.49 -13.85
N VAL A 34 4.98 14.76 -14.27
CA VAL A 34 6.22 15.48 -14.59
C VAL A 34 7.16 15.53 -13.39
N ARG A 35 6.67 15.92 -12.20
CA ARG A 35 7.48 15.98 -10.97
C ARG A 35 8.03 14.61 -10.57
N LYS A 36 7.23 13.57 -10.80
CA LYS A 36 7.62 12.20 -10.52
C LYS A 36 8.75 11.76 -11.45
N LEU A 37 8.65 12.03 -12.76
CA LEU A 37 9.73 11.74 -13.71
C LEU A 37 10.99 12.58 -13.48
N GLU A 38 10.86 13.86 -13.12
CA GLU A 38 12.01 14.70 -12.73
C GLU A 38 12.78 14.07 -11.56
N THR A 39 12.04 13.56 -10.56
CA THR A 39 12.63 12.90 -9.39
C THR A 39 13.31 11.58 -9.77
N GLU A 40 12.70 10.78 -10.65
CA GLU A 40 13.27 9.52 -11.10
C GLU A 40 14.52 9.72 -11.97
N LEU A 41 14.52 10.73 -12.84
CA LEU A 41 15.67 11.11 -13.67
C LEU A 41 16.84 11.60 -12.80
N LEU A 42 16.56 12.39 -11.76
CA LEU A 42 17.57 12.83 -10.81
C LEU A 42 18.21 11.62 -10.09
N ARG A 43 17.40 10.69 -9.59
CA ARG A 43 17.88 9.45 -8.94
C ARG A 43 18.69 8.56 -9.87
N GLU A 44 18.29 8.44 -11.12
CA GLU A 44 19.01 7.67 -12.13
C GLU A 44 20.38 8.29 -12.43
N LYS A 45 20.45 9.62 -12.58
CA LYS A 45 21.72 10.37 -12.72
C LYS A 45 22.60 10.26 -11.47
N GLU A 46 22.02 10.33 -10.27
CA GLU A 46 22.73 10.12 -9.01
C GLU A 46 23.28 8.69 -8.88
N ARG A 47 22.52 7.67 -9.31
CA ARG A 47 22.99 6.28 -9.30
C ARG A 47 24.17 6.04 -10.25
N LEU A 48 24.13 6.67 -11.43
CA LEU A 48 25.24 6.64 -12.39
C LEU A 48 26.45 7.45 -11.90
N GLY A 49 26.23 8.56 -11.17
CA GLY A 49 27.29 9.36 -10.56
C GLY A 49 27.91 8.74 -9.29
N SER A 50 27.15 7.93 -8.55
CA SER A 50 27.58 7.30 -7.27
C SER A 50 28.45 6.07 -7.45
N ALA A 51 28.76 5.66 -8.70
CA ALA A 51 29.78 4.65 -8.98
C ALA A 51 31.23 5.14 -8.73
N THR A 52 31.42 6.39 -8.28
CA THR A 52 32.76 7.01 -8.13
C THR A 52 33.02 7.80 -6.84
N GLY A 53 32.17 7.75 -5.82
CA GLY A 53 32.47 8.52 -4.60
C GLY A 53 31.52 8.26 -3.46
N GLY A 54 32.05 7.71 -2.37
CA GLY A 54 31.28 7.24 -1.24
C GLY A 54 30.84 8.33 -0.25
N SER A 55 30.02 7.86 0.69
CA SER A 55 29.65 8.40 2.00
C SER A 55 28.18 8.78 2.12
N ALA A 56 27.49 7.94 2.91
CA ALA A 56 26.17 8.11 3.52
C ALA A 56 26.01 9.50 4.21
N PRO A 57 24.80 9.96 4.60
CA PRO A 57 23.62 9.15 4.93
C PRO A 57 22.29 9.71 4.36
N ALA A 58 21.65 8.98 3.44
CA ALA A 58 20.43 9.45 2.79
C ALA A 58 19.21 8.62 3.18
N SER A 59 18.28 9.31 3.82
CA SER A 59 16.94 8.90 4.18
C SER A 59 16.15 8.35 2.98
N GLN A 60 15.78 7.08 3.13
CA GLN A 60 14.63 6.35 2.59
C GLN A 60 14.26 6.52 1.08
N PRO A 61 14.42 5.43 0.29
CA PRO A 61 14.06 5.38 -1.11
C PRO A 61 12.56 5.06 -1.31
N THR A 62 11.83 5.92 -2.01
CA THR A 62 10.54 5.56 -2.61
C THR A 62 10.77 5.05 -4.03
N GLN A 63 11.13 3.75 -4.12
CA GLN A 63 11.38 3.00 -5.34
C GLN A 63 10.20 2.98 -6.34
N PRO A 64 10.48 2.67 -7.62
CA PRO A 64 9.62 2.92 -8.78
C PRO A 64 8.40 1.99 -8.81
N ARG A 65 7.28 2.52 -9.26
CA ARG A 65 6.02 1.79 -9.44
C ARG A 65 6.09 0.98 -10.74
N SER A 66 6.81 -0.15 -10.73
CA SER A 66 6.56 -1.21 -11.72
C SER A 66 5.12 -1.66 -11.55
N THR A 67 4.40 -1.82 -12.65
CA THR A 67 3.03 -2.34 -12.69
C THR A 67 3.03 -3.83 -12.37
N VAL A 68 3.49 -4.20 -11.17
CA VAL A 68 3.32 -5.54 -10.62
C VAL A 68 1.84 -5.70 -10.34
N PHE A 69 1.24 -6.73 -10.94
CA PHE A 69 -0.16 -7.07 -10.72
C PHE A 69 -0.47 -7.11 -9.21
N LYS A 70 -1.35 -6.22 -8.76
CA LYS A 70 -1.76 -6.08 -7.36
C LYS A 70 -2.97 -6.98 -7.10
N THR A 71 -2.73 -8.18 -6.57
CA THR A 71 -3.76 -9.13 -6.15
C THR A 71 -4.43 -8.63 -4.88
N LYS A 72 -5.73 -8.37 -4.96
CA LYS A 72 -6.53 -8.03 -3.78
C LYS A 72 -6.74 -9.28 -2.93
N ILE A 73 -6.36 -9.19 -1.67
CA ILE A 73 -6.64 -10.20 -0.65
C ILE A 73 -8.09 -10.00 -0.20
N THR A 74 -8.91 -11.05 -0.34
CA THR A 74 -10.30 -11.07 0.13
C THR A 74 -10.52 -12.09 1.24
N ASP A 75 -9.62 -13.07 1.37
CA ASP A 75 -9.69 -14.11 2.37
C ASP A 75 -8.77 -13.77 3.53
N TYR A 76 -9.35 -13.69 4.74
CA TYR A 76 -8.63 -13.49 5.98
C TYR A 76 -9.43 -14.08 7.13
N ALA A 77 -8.73 -14.60 8.14
CA ALA A 77 -9.35 -14.98 9.40
C ALA A 77 -9.18 -13.84 10.41
N TRP A 78 -10.04 -13.80 11.43
CA TRP A 78 -9.90 -12.81 12.49
C TRP A 78 -10.33 -13.35 13.84
N ASP A 79 -9.69 -12.86 14.90
CA ASP A 79 -10.11 -13.03 16.29
C ASP A 79 -10.20 -11.67 16.98
N GLN A 80 -10.80 -11.65 18.16
CA GLN A 80 -10.70 -10.50 19.04
C GLN A 80 -10.45 -10.94 20.47
N SER A 81 -9.86 -10.03 21.22
CA SER A 81 -9.71 -10.07 22.67
C SER A 81 -10.26 -8.75 23.23
N ASP A 82 -10.24 -8.53 24.54
CA ASP A 82 -10.77 -7.29 25.14
C ASP A 82 -10.06 -6.04 24.60
N LYS A 83 -8.76 -6.17 24.30
CA LYS A 83 -7.90 -5.06 23.92
C LYS A 83 -7.61 -4.94 22.42
N PHE A 84 -7.63 -6.06 21.69
CA PHE A 84 -7.18 -6.10 20.31
C PHE A 84 -8.14 -6.89 19.43
N VAL A 85 -8.25 -6.49 18.18
CA VAL A 85 -8.76 -7.32 17.09
C VAL A 85 -7.54 -7.79 16.30
N LYS A 86 -7.47 -9.09 16.02
CA LYS A 86 -6.36 -9.69 15.29
C LYS A 86 -6.86 -10.20 13.95
N LEU A 87 -6.23 -9.80 12.85
CA LEU A 87 -6.50 -10.37 11.54
C LEU A 87 -5.33 -11.24 11.13
N TYR A 88 -5.62 -12.40 10.57
CA TYR A 88 -4.67 -13.37 10.08
C TYR A 88 -4.85 -13.49 8.58
N VAL A 89 -3.80 -13.16 7.86
CA VAL A 89 -3.78 -13.18 6.40
C VAL A 89 -2.76 -14.21 5.96
N THR A 90 -3.24 -15.33 5.41
CA THR A 90 -2.39 -16.42 4.94
C THR A 90 -1.73 -16.02 3.63
N LEU A 91 -0.41 -15.89 3.65
CA LEU A 91 0.42 -15.48 2.51
C LEU A 91 1.66 -16.37 2.48
N PRO A 92 1.65 -17.46 1.71
CA PRO A 92 2.79 -18.37 1.59
C PRO A 92 4.04 -17.63 1.12
N GLY A 93 5.17 -17.84 1.79
CA GLY A 93 6.46 -17.21 1.49
C GLY A 93 6.62 -15.77 2.00
N VAL A 94 5.64 -15.23 2.75
CA VAL A 94 5.72 -13.84 3.26
C VAL A 94 6.82 -13.62 4.30
N HIS A 95 7.31 -14.70 4.89
CA HIS A 95 8.41 -14.69 5.84
C HIS A 95 9.79 -14.66 5.17
N GLU A 96 9.86 -14.95 3.86
CA GLU A 96 11.11 -14.94 3.08
C GLU A 96 11.39 -13.57 2.47
N ILE A 97 10.37 -12.73 2.32
CA ILE A 97 10.54 -11.36 1.81
C ILE A 97 11.02 -10.41 2.93
N PRO A 98 11.80 -9.37 2.60
CA PRO A 98 12.24 -8.41 3.60
C PRO A 98 11.04 -7.67 4.21
N SER A 99 11.12 -7.33 5.50
CA SER A 99 10.04 -6.65 6.22
C SER A 99 9.67 -5.29 5.62
N GLU A 100 10.56 -4.65 4.87
CA GLU A 100 10.29 -3.40 4.15
C GLU A 100 9.23 -3.55 3.05
N ASN A 101 9.05 -4.77 2.52
CA ASN A 101 8.06 -5.09 1.51
C ASN A 101 6.67 -5.32 2.11
N VAL A 102 6.58 -5.51 3.42
CA VAL A 102 5.32 -5.65 4.16
C VAL A 102 5.02 -4.33 4.86
N LYS A 103 4.02 -3.61 4.35
CA LYS A 103 3.60 -2.32 4.90
C LYS A 103 2.17 -2.41 5.37
N ALA A 104 1.94 -2.05 6.63
CA ALA A 104 0.60 -1.92 7.18
C ALA A 104 0.34 -0.46 7.56
N VAL A 105 -0.76 0.09 7.06
CA VAL A 105 -1.24 1.44 7.36
C VAL A 105 -2.56 1.32 8.11
N PHE A 106 -2.57 1.81 9.35
CA PHE A 106 -3.74 1.83 10.21
C PHE A 106 -4.36 3.23 10.20
N GLY A 107 -5.69 3.30 10.14
CA GLY A 107 -6.45 4.52 10.36
C GLY A 107 -7.61 4.26 11.32
N THR A 108 -8.33 5.31 11.72
CA THR A 108 -9.37 5.23 12.76
C THR A 108 -10.40 4.13 12.51
N ARG A 109 -10.89 4.00 11.27
CA ARG A 109 -11.85 2.96 10.84
C ARG A 109 -11.44 2.23 9.58
N ARG A 110 -10.13 2.21 9.28
CA ARG A 110 -9.59 1.59 8.07
C ARG A 110 -8.25 0.91 8.35
N LEU A 111 -7.97 -0.11 7.55
CA LEU A 111 -6.71 -0.82 7.55
C LEU A 111 -6.30 -1.10 6.11
N GLU A 112 -5.04 -0.87 5.79
CA GLU A 112 -4.44 -1.29 4.53
C GLU A 112 -3.17 -2.09 4.83
N LEU A 113 -3.07 -3.29 4.28
CA LEU A 113 -1.86 -4.09 4.24
C LEU A 113 -1.42 -4.20 2.79
N GLU A 114 -0.18 -3.84 2.50
CA GLU A 114 0.47 -4.00 1.21
C GLU A 114 1.68 -4.93 1.39
N VAL A 115 1.74 -5.96 0.56
CA VAL A 115 2.82 -6.93 0.53
C VAL A 115 3.38 -6.95 -0.88
N ASN A 116 4.59 -6.43 -1.04
CA ASN A 116 5.24 -6.29 -2.34
C ASN A 116 6.20 -7.46 -2.62
N ALA A 117 6.37 -7.80 -3.90
CA ALA A 117 7.32 -8.79 -4.38
C ALA A 117 7.18 -10.21 -3.78
N LEU A 118 5.97 -10.60 -3.35
CA LEU A 118 5.69 -11.96 -2.89
C LEU A 118 5.46 -12.88 -4.10
N ALA A 119 6.35 -13.84 -4.35
CA ALA A 119 6.29 -14.74 -5.51
C ALA A 119 6.11 -13.99 -6.85
N GLY A 120 6.73 -12.80 -6.97
CA GLY A 120 6.63 -11.94 -8.15
C GLY A 120 5.30 -11.19 -8.32
N LYS A 121 4.43 -11.19 -7.29
CA LYS A 121 3.15 -10.48 -7.26
C LYS A 121 3.07 -9.54 -6.07
N ASN A 122 2.29 -8.48 -6.22
CA ASN A 122 1.96 -7.60 -5.10
C ASN A 122 0.61 -8.03 -4.56
N HIS A 123 0.47 -8.14 -3.25
CA HIS A 123 -0.78 -8.45 -2.59
C HIS A 123 -1.23 -7.25 -1.77
N SER A 124 -2.53 -7.00 -1.71
CA SER A 124 -3.06 -5.98 -0.84
C SER A 124 -4.40 -6.31 -0.24
N LEU A 125 -4.51 -6.05 1.06
CA LEU A 125 -5.76 -6.09 1.80
C LEU A 125 -6.14 -4.66 2.15
N LEU A 126 -7.29 -4.20 1.65
CA LEU A 126 -7.87 -2.93 2.05
C LEU A 126 -9.21 -3.20 2.72
N ILE A 127 -9.28 -2.84 3.99
CA ILE A 127 -10.48 -2.94 4.81
C ILE A 127 -10.90 -1.52 5.19
N THR A 128 -12.03 -1.08 4.65
CA THR A 128 -12.68 0.17 5.02
C THR A 128 -13.92 -0.11 5.86
N ASN A 129 -14.36 0.88 6.64
CA ASN A 129 -15.54 0.77 7.51
C ASN A 129 -15.46 -0.38 8.52
N LEU A 130 -14.39 -0.35 9.31
CA LEU A 130 -14.29 -1.19 10.51
C LEU A 130 -15.50 -0.94 11.42
N MET A 131 -15.95 -2.00 12.10
CA MET A 131 -17.13 -1.98 12.98
C MET A 131 -17.00 -0.90 14.06
N ASN A 132 -15.81 -0.77 14.66
CA ASN A 132 -15.51 0.25 15.66
C ASN A 132 -14.17 0.93 15.36
N ASP A 133 -13.95 2.03 16.06
CA ASP A 133 -12.71 2.79 15.99
C ASP A 133 -11.54 2.02 16.62
N ILE A 134 -10.39 2.11 15.96
CA ILE A 134 -9.11 1.58 16.43
C ILE A 134 -8.12 2.72 16.68
N LEU A 135 -7.14 2.46 17.54
CA LEU A 135 -6.02 3.37 17.79
C LEU A 135 -4.88 3.01 16.84
N PRO A 136 -4.67 3.78 15.74
CA PRO A 136 -3.68 3.44 14.74
C PRO A 136 -2.25 3.43 15.30
N GLU A 137 -1.94 4.32 16.24
CA GLU A 137 -0.60 4.41 16.87
C GLU A 137 -0.24 3.20 17.73
N SER A 138 -1.25 2.53 18.29
CA SER A 138 -1.08 1.31 19.08
C SER A 138 -1.36 0.03 18.27
N SER A 139 -1.66 0.17 16.99
CA SER A 139 -1.90 -0.94 16.08
C SER A 139 -0.61 -1.26 15.33
N TYR A 140 -0.35 -2.55 15.12
CA TYR A 140 0.89 -3.00 14.51
C TYR A 140 0.66 -4.31 13.75
N HIS A 141 1.62 -4.71 12.94
CA HIS A 141 1.60 -5.99 12.25
C HIS A 141 2.79 -6.85 12.68
N LYS A 142 2.65 -8.17 12.55
CA LYS A 142 3.71 -9.15 12.76
C LYS A 142 3.70 -10.13 11.61
N VAL A 143 4.84 -10.28 10.96
CA VAL A 143 5.06 -11.33 9.97
C VAL A 143 5.39 -12.63 10.71
N LYS A 144 4.70 -13.70 10.35
CA LYS A 144 4.94 -15.07 10.79
C LYS A 144 5.21 -15.94 9.56
N THR A 145 5.64 -17.19 9.78
CA THR A 145 5.75 -18.18 8.71
C THR A 145 4.41 -18.29 7.96
N ASP A 146 4.46 -18.02 6.67
CA ASP A 146 3.33 -18.05 5.71
C ASP A 146 2.09 -17.22 6.09
N MET A 147 2.24 -16.26 7.00
CA MET A 147 1.09 -15.50 7.51
C MET A 147 1.48 -14.12 8.02
N VAL A 148 0.62 -13.13 7.78
CA VAL A 148 0.72 -11.81 8.42
C VAL A 148 -0.38 -11.67 9.45
N ALA A 149 0.01 -11.39 10.70
CA ALA A 149 -0.90 -11.11 11.80
C ALA A 149 -0.98 -9.60 12.06
N LEU A 150 -2.15 -9.01 11.85
CA LEU A 150 -2.43 -7.60 12.05
C LEU A 150 -3.12 -7.41 13.40
N PHE A 151 -2.53 -6.62 14.29
CA PHE A 151 -3.03 -6.34 15.62
C PHE A 151 -3.61 -4.93 15.66
N LEU A 152 -4.93 -4.83 15.71
CA LEU A 152 -5.66 -3.58 15.75
C LEU A 152 -6.04 -3.29 17.20
N ARG A 153 -5.48 -2.22 17.78
CA ARG A 153 -5.85 -1.81 19.15
C ARG A 153 -7.23 -1.19 19.12
N LYS A 154 -8.18 -1.76 19.86
CA LYS A 154 -9.52 -1.17 19.98
C LYS A 154 -9.44 0.17 20.74
N SER A 155 -10.18 1.17 20.27
CA SER A 155 -10.38 2.42 21.01
C SER A 155 -11.32 2.23 22.21
N SER A 156 -12.27 1.30 22.09
CA SER A 156 -13.23 0.95 23.14
C SER A 156 -13.20 -0.55 23.46
N THR A 157 -13.64 -0.95 24.66
CA THR A 157 -13.80 -2.35 25.07
C THR A 157 -14.98 -3.06 24.40
N ALA A 158 -15.66 -2.38 23.47
CA ALA A 158 -16.74 -2.95 22.67
C ALA A 158 -16.33 -4.26 21.98
N ASN A 159 -17.24 -5.22 22.02
CA ASN A 159 -17.12 -6.49 21.30
C ASN A 159 -17.48 -6.28 19.83
N TRP A 160 -16.69 -6.83 18.92
CA TRP A 160 -16.92 -6.76 17.49
C TRP A 160 -17.73 -7.97 17.04
N SER A 161 -18.93 -7.77 16.50
CA SER A 161 -19.69 -8.88 15.92
C SER A 161 -19.14 -9.31 14.55
N HIS A 162 -18.56 -8.35 13.82
CA HIS A 162 -17.97 -8.52 12.49
C HIS A 162 -16.73 -7.64 12.34
N VAL A 163 -15.86 -7.89 11.37
CA VAL A 163 -14.68 -7.05 11.10
C VAL A 163 -15.11 -5.74 10.45
N THR A 164 -16.01 -5.84 9.48
CA THR A 164 -16.57 -4.69 8.77
C THR A 164 -18.07 -4.63 8.90
N GLU A 165 -18.60 -3.41 8.78
CA GLU A 165 -20.04 -3.20 8.67
C GLU A 165 -20.63 -3.86 7.41
N LEU A 166 -19.81 -4.02 6.37
CA LEU A 166 -20.20 -4.68 5.12
C LEU A 166 -20.42 -6.18 5.31
N GLU A 167 -19.56 -6.86 6.08
CA GLU A 167 -19.76 -8.28 6.44
C GLU A 167 -21.03 -8.51 7.24
N LYS A 168 -21.39 -7.57 8.13
CA LYS A 168 -22.66 -7.60 8.86
C LYS A 168 -23.84 -7.57 7.88
N LYS A 169 -23.82 -6.64 6.93
CA LYS A 169 -24.88 -6.47 5.92
C LYS A 169 -24.94 -7.61 4.89
N ALA A 170 -23.80 -8.27 4.63
CA ALA A 170 -23.73 -9.44 3.75
C ALA A 170 -24.23 -10.73 4.43
N LYS A 171 -24.16 -10.80 5.76
CA LYS A 171 -24.66 -11.93 6.57
C LYS A 171 -26.11 -11.75 7.06
N GLU A 172 -26.74 -10.61 6.83
CA GLU A 172 -28.18 -10.49 7.02
C GLU A 172 -28.91 -11.30 5.94
N PRO A 173 -29.68 -12.35 6.31
CA PRO A 173 -30.48 -13.07 5.35
C PRO A 173 -31.50 -12.08 4.77
N LYS A 174 -31.44 -11.83 3.46
CA LYS A 174 -32.57 -11.23 2.74
C LYS A 174 -33.71 -12.25 2.79
N TRP A 175 -34.52 -12.20 3.83
CA TRP A 175 -35.84 -12.79 3.79
C TRP A 175 -36.62 -12.00 2.73
N VAL A 176 -36.70 -12.57 1.53
CA VAL A 176 -37.66 -12.17 0.53
C VAL A 176 -39.01 -12.67 1.01
N SER A 177 -39.79 -11.79 1.65
CA SER A 177 -41.21 -12.04 1.85
C SER A 177 -41.87 -12.05 0.46
N PHE A 178 -42.32 -13.22 0.02
CA PHE A 178 -43.27 -13.35 -1.08
C PHE A 178 -44.70 -13.25 -0.54
#